data_AF-A0A3B9ACD0-F1
#
_entry.id   AF-A0A3B9ACD0-F1
#
_cell.length_a   1.000
_cell.length_b   1.000
_cell.length_c   1.000
_cell.angle_alpha   90.00
_cell.angle_beta   90.00
_cell.angle_gamma   90.00
#
_symmetry.space_group_name_H-M   'P 1'
#
loop_
_entity.id
_entity.type
_entity.pdbx_description
1 polymer ?
#
loop_
_entity_poly.entity_id
_entity_poly.type
_entity_poly.pdbx_seq_one_letter_code
_entity_poly.pdbx_strand_id
1 'polypeptide(L)'
;MLRIGLFLATNVAILLLFGLVFQVLGLEQFLAAQGIHNDLTSLLIICGFFGFAGSFISLLLSKTLAKMGTRTQIITEPANEQERWLVNTVAELAKKADIGMPEVGIFPAQQSNAFATGWNKNKALVAVSAGLLTRFSPDEARAVLAHEIGHVANGDMVTLTLIQGVVNTFVMFFARIIGSIIDKAVFKNDRPGLGYFAIVMLLQFVLGILASTIVLAFSRWREYRADAAGAHLATRGAMIGALRRLQAETQAHVPGELPDTLTALGISSGWKEHATKLFMSHPPLEERIAALQRGV
;
A
#
# COMPACT_ATOMS: atom_id res chain seq x y z
N MET A 1 19.24 -5.07 -0.38
CA MET A 1 19.42 -5.27 1.07
C MET A 1 19.72 -3.96 1.79
N LEU A 2 20.73 -3.17 1.40
CA LEU A 2 21.11 -1.92 2.08
C LEU A 2 19.97 -0.91 2.23
N ARG A 3 19.16 -0.67 1.18
CA ARG A 3 18.03 0.27 1.22
C ARG A 3 16.96 -0.08 2.26
N ILE A 4 16.58 -1.37 2.34
CA ILE A 4 15.58 -1.84 3.32
C ILE A 4 16.16 -1.76 4.74
N GLY A 5 17.44 -2.14 4.91
CA GLY A 5 18.13 -2.02 6.20
C GLY A 5 18.23 -0.58 6.70
N LEU A 6 18.60 0.36 5.81
CA LEU A 6 18.60 1.79 6.14
C LEU A 6 17.20 2.29 6.48
N PHE A 7 16.17 1.88 5.73
CA PHE A 7 14.81 2.30 6.02
C PHE A 7 14.34 1.76 7.37
N LEU A 8 14.60 0.49 7.68
CA LEU A 8 14.29 -0.09 8.99
C LEU A 8 15.02 0.65 10.11
N ALA A 9 16.31 0.94 9.94
CA ALA A 9 17.09 1.71 10.89
C ALA A 9 16.52 3.12 11.09
N THR A 10 16.08 3.79 10.03
CA THR A 10 15.40 5.10 10.12
C THR A 10 14.10 5.00 10.91
N ASN A 11 13.29 3.96 10.70
CA ASN A 11 12.05 3.79 11.46
C ASN A 11 12.33 3.56 12.95
N VAL A 12 13.34 2.75 13.29
CA VAL A 12 13.79 2.57 14.68
C VAL A 12 14.31 3.89 15.26
N ALA A 13 15.13 4.63 14.52
CA ALA A 13 15.67 5.92 14.94
C ALA A 13 14.55 6.95 15.19
N ILE A 14 13.49 6.95 14.37
CA ILE A 14 12.30 7.79 14.60
C ILE A 14 11.66 7.44 15.94
N LEU A 15 11.39 6.16 16.21
CA LEU A 15 10.77 5.76 17.48
C LEU A 15 11.65 6.13 18.69
N LEU A 16 12.96 5.92 18.59
CA LEU A 16 13.91 6.31 19.64
C LEU A 16 13.95 7.83 19.84
N LEU A 17 13.97 8.61 18.77
CA LEU A 17 13.93 10.07 18.82
C LEU A 17 12.66 10.57 19.50
N PHE A 18 11.49 9.99 19.18
CA PHE A 18 10.24 10.35 19.84
C PHE A 18 10.26 10.02 21.34
N GLY A 19 10.77 8.84 21.71
CA GLY A 19 10.97 8.49 23.12
C GLY A 19 11.84 9.52 23.84
N LEU A 20 12.98 9.90 23.24
CA LEU A 20 13.88 10.92 23.77
C LEU A 20 13.19 12.29 23.88
N VAL A 21 12.44 12.72 22.86
CA VAL A 21 11.72 14.00 22.86
C VAL A 21 10.69 14.04 23.99
N PHE A 22 9.90 12.97 24.19
CA PHE A 22 8.93 12.92 25.28
C PHE A 22 9.59 12.93 26.66
N GLN A 23 10.75 12.28 26.79
CA GLN A 23 11.55 12.31 28.01
C GLN A 23 12.10 13.72 28.29
N VAL A 24 12.69 14.38 27.29
CA VAL A 24 13.29 15.72 27.41
C VAL A 24 12.24 16.79 27.70
N LEU A 25 11.06 16.69 27.06
CA LEU A 25 9.94 17.61 27.31
C LEU A 25 9.22 17.36 28.64
N GLY A 26 9.59 16.31 29.36
CA GLY A 26 8.99 15.97 30.64
C GLY A 26 7.51 15.58 30.53
N LEU A 27 7.09 15.02 29.40
CA LEU A 27 5.68 14.70 29.14
C LEU A 27 5.14 13.69 30.15
N GLU A 28 5.96 12.71 30.54
CA GLU A 28 5.60 11.72 31.55
C GLU A 28 5.37 12.37 32.92
N GLN A 29 6.24 13.30 33.34
CA GLN A 29 6.10 14.05 34.58
C GLN A 29 4.85 14.94 34.54
N PHE A 30 4.57 15.57 33.40
CA PHE A 30 3.37 16.38 33.19
C PHE A 30 2.08 15.54 33.33
N LEU A 31 2.03 14.37 32.69
CA LEU A 31 0.90 13.45 32.80
C LEU A 31 0.75 12.90 34.24
N ALA A 32 1.86 12.55 34.89
CA ALA A 32 1.87 12.09 36.27
C ALA A 32 1.33 13.16 37.24
N ALA A 33 1.64 14.44 37.01
CA ALA A 33 1.08 15.55 37.79
C ALA A 33 -0.45 15.69 37.64
N GLN A 34 -1.03 15.17 36.55
CA GLN A 34 -2.47 15.08 36.34
C GLN A 34 -3.09 13.76 36.83
N GLY A 35 -2.30 12.93 37.54
CA GLY A 35 -2.73 11.62 38.03
C GLY A 35 -2.81 10.55 36.94
N ILE A 36 -2.11 10.74 35.82
CA ILE A 36 -1.99 9.78 34.71
C ILE A 36 -0.59 9.16 34.78
N HIS A 37 -0.48 7.98 35.38
CA HIS A 37 0.79 7.28 35.55
C HIS A 37 1.00 6.26 34.43
N ASN A 38 1.41 6.76 33.25
CA ASN A 38 1.75 5.92 32.11
C ASN A 38 3.26 5.96 31.86
N ASP A 39 3.93 4.80 31.88
CA ASP A 39 5.28 4.67 31.33
C ASP A 39 5.21 4.84 29.81
N LEU A 40 5.58 6.04 29.34
CA LEU A 40 5.49 6.40 27.93
C LEU A 40 6.46 5.59 27.07
N THR A 41 7.60 5.17 27.64
CA THR A 41 8.59 4.37 26.93
C THR A 41 8.03 2.97 26.69
N SER A 42 7.54 2.31 27.73
CA SER A 42 6.90 0.99 27.60
C SER A 42 5.67 1.05 26.69
N LEU A 43 4.87 2.11 26.79
CA LEU A 43 3.72 2.30 25.90
C LEU A 43 4.15 2.42 24.44
N LEU A 44 5.18 3.21 24.14
CA LEU A 44 5.70 3.38 22.78
C LEU A 44 6.27 2.07 22.23
N ILE A 45 6.98 1.29 23.05
CA ILE A 45 7.50 -0.03 22.67
C ILE A 45 6.37 -0.99 22.31
N ILE A 46 5.34 -1.09 23.16
CA ILE A 46 4.18 -1.96 22.92
C ILE A 46 3.45 -1.52 21.65
N CYS A 47 3.20 -0.22 21.49
CA CYS A 47 2.53 0.32 20.30
C CYS A 47 3.39 0.11 19.04
N GLY A 48 4.71 0.22 19.16
CA GLY A 48 5.67 -0.10 18.11
C GLY A 48 5.58 -1.56 17.69
N PHE A 49 5.64 -2.47 18.66
CA PHE A 49 5.50 -3.90 18.41
C PHE A 49 4.21 -4.23 17.68
N PHE A 50 3.04 -3.82 18.21
CA PHE A 50 1.75 -4.11 17.58
C PHE A 50 1.58 -3.40 16.23
N GLY A 51 2.10 -2.18 16.10
CA GLY A 51 1.98 -1.38 14.89
C GLY A 51 2.70 -2.04 13.73
N PHE A 52 3.93 -2.48 13.96
CA PHE A 52 4.72 -3.22 12.98
C PHE A 52 4.26 -4.67 12.80
N ALA A 53 3.88 -5.38 13.87
CA ALA A 53 3.42 -6.76 13.79
C ALA A 53 2.25 -6.91 12.81
N GLY A 54 1.22 -6.06 12.94
CA GLY A 54 0.08 -6.07 12.02
C GLY A 54 0.49 -5.83 10.57
N SER A 55 1.37 -4.85 10.32
CA SER A 55 1.84 -4.52 8.98
C SER A 55 2.70 -5.62 8.35
N PHE A 56 3.57 -6.27 9.13
CA PHE A 56 4.38 -7.40 8.63
C PHE A 56 3.55 -8.65 8.39
N ILE A 57 2.61 -8.97 9.28
CA ILE A 57 1.67 -10.09 9.07
C ILE A 57 0.89 -9.85 7.77
N SER A 58 0.36 -8.64 7.56
CA SER A 58 -0.33 -8.27 6.32
C SER A 58 0.55 -8.47 5.08
N LEU A 59 1.81 -8.03 5.13
CA LEU A 59 2.76 -8.19 4.03
C LEU A 59 3.07 -9.67 3.72
N LEU A 60 3.25 -10.50 4.74
CA LEU A 60 3.56 -11.91 4.57
C LEU A 60 2.36 -12.69 4.01
N LEU A 61 1.15 -12.30 4.41
CA LEU A 61 -0.09 -12.91 3.92
C LEU A 61 -0.55 -12.34 2.58
N SER A 62 -0.03 -11.19 2.13
CA SER A 62 -0.55 -10.45 0.97
C SER A 62 -0.66 -11.30 -0.29
N LYS A 63 0.36 -12.11 -0.58
CA LYS A 63 0.39 -12.99 -1.75
C LYS A 63 -0.67 -14.09 -1.69
N THR A 64 -0.87 -14.69 -0.51
CA THR A 64 -1.88 -15.74 -0.31
C THR A 64 -3.29 -15.14 -0.40
N LEU A 65 -3.52 -14.02 0.30
CA LEU A 65 -4.80 -13.31 0.30
C LEU A 65 -5.16 -12.79 -1.09
N ALA A 66 -4.20 -12.24 -1.84
CA ALA A 66 -4.42 -11.81 -3.20
C ALA A 66 -4.85 -12.99 -4.08
N LYS A 67 -4.08 -14.09 -4.10
CA LYS A 67 -4.41 -15.29 -4.90
C LYS A 67 -5.80 -15.85 -4.58
N MET A 68 -6.13 -15.97 -3.29
CA MET A 68 -7.43 -16.47 -2.86
C MET A 68 -8.56 -15.51 -3.24
N GLY A 69 -8.38 -14.21 -2.98
CA GLY A 69 -9.41 -13.21 -3.16
C GLY A 69 -9.74 -12.91 -4.62
N THR A 70 -8.75 -12.99 -5.51
CA THR A 70 -8.96 -12.85 -6.96
C THR A 70 -9.17 -14.19 -7.68
N ARG A 71 -9.03 -15.32 -6.98
CA ARG A 71 -9.03 -16.67 -7.57
C ARG A 71 -8.02 -16.79 -8.71
N THR A 72 -6.83 -16.21 -8.51
CA THR A 72 -5.76 -16.22 -9.52
C THR A 72 -5.31 -17.65 -9.81
N GLN A 73 -5.33 -18.00 -11.09
CA GLN A 73 -4.74 -19.24 -11.61
C GLN A 73 -3.28 -18.96 -11.95
N ILE A 74 -2.37 -19.70 -11.32
CA ILE A 74 -0.93 -19.56 -11.55
C ILE A 74 -0.54 -20.38 -12.77
N ILE A 75 0.18 -19.75 -13.69
CA ILE A 75 0.71 -20.40 -14.89
C ILE A 75 2.01 -21.11 -14.50
N THR A 76 1.95 -22.43 -14.35
CA THR A 76 3.14 -23.27 -14.18
C THR A 76 3.75 -23.63 -15.53
N GLU A 77 2.90 -23.96 -16.50
CA GLU A 77 3.26 -24.27 -17.87
C GLU A 77 2.26 -23.57 -18.81
N PRO A 78 2.71 -22.73 -19.77
CA PRO A 78 1.80 -22.04 -20.67
C PRO A 78 1.02 -22.99 -21.57
N ALA A 79 -0.31 -22.97 -21.49
CA ALA A 79 -1.21 -23.82 -22.27
C ALA A 79 -1.48 -23.28 -23.68
N ASN A 80 -1.30 -21.96 -23.90
CA ASN A 80 -1.58 -21.28 -25.16
C ASN A 80 -0.56 -20.16 -25.46
N GLU A 81 -0.66 -19.53 -26.64
CA GLU A 81 0.25 -18.46 -27.05
C GLU A 81 0.16 -17.21 -26.16
N GLN A 82 -1.04 -16.88 -25.67
CA GLN A 82 -1.27 -15.70 -24.84
C GLN A 82 -0.59 -15.85 -23.47
N GLU A 83 -0.71 -17.01 -22.83
CA GLU A 83 0.00 -17.35 -21.60
C GLU A 83 1.51 -17.40 -21.82
N ARG A 84 1.96 -17.93 -22.96
CA ARG A 84 3.39 -18.00 -23.31
C ARG A 84 3.97 -16.61 -23.48
N TRP A 85 3.24 -15.73 -24.17
CA TRP A 85 3.59 -14.32 -24.31
C TRP A 85 3.65 -13.61 -22.95
N LEU A 86 2.66 -13.85 -22.07
CA LEU A 86 2.60 -13.25 -20.75
C LEU A 86 3.81 -13.66 -19.89
N VAL A 87 4.09 -14.96 -19.79
CA VAL A 87 5.22 -15.49 -19.01
C VAL A 87 6.56 -14.97 -19.54
N ASN A 88 6.76 -15.00 -20.86
CA ASN A 88 7.98 -14.48 -21.48
C ASN A 88 8.15 -12.98 -21.26
N THR A 89 7.07 -12.21 -21.39
CA THR A 89 7.09 -10.76 -21.18
C THR A 89 7.45 -10.42 -19.73
N VAL A 90 6.86 -11.11 -18.76
CA VAL A 90 7.21 -10.95 -17.33
C VAL A 90 8.68 -11.32 -17.09
N ALA A 91 9.17 -12.41 -17.68
CA ALA A 91 10.57 -12.82 -17.53
C ALA A 91 11.55 -11.79 -18.09
N GLU A 92 11.27 -11.23 -19.27
CA GLU A 92 12.09 -10.17 -19.86
C GLU A 92 12.08 -8.89 -19.02
N LEU A 93 10.91 -8.47 -18.54
CA LEU A 93 10.77 -7.27 -17.71
C LEU A 93 11.45 -7.45 -16.35
N ALA A 94 11.29 -8.61 -15.71
CA ALA A 94 11.96 -8.95 -14.45
C ALA A 94 13.50 -8.90 -14.61
N LYS A 95 14.03 -9.44 -15.72
CA LYS A 95 15.46 -9.36 -16.04
C LYS A 95 15.92 -7.92 -16.26
N LYS A 96 15.17 -7.11 -17.01
CA LYS A 96 15.49 -5.68 -17.22
C LYS A 96 15.46 -4.88 -15.92
N ALA A 97 14.59 -5.25 -14.97
CA ALA A 97 14.41 -4.58 -13.69
C ALA A 97 15.30 -5.14 -12.55
N ASP A 98 16.19 -6.10 -12.84
CA ASP A 98 17.07 -6.75 -11.87
C ASP A 98 16.32 -7.35 -10.66
N ILE A 99 15.28 -8.13 -10.95
CA ILE A 99 14.54 -8.91 -9.96
C ILE A 99 14.42 -10.38 -10.38
N GLY A 100 14.25 -11.27 -9.39
CA GLY A 100 13.93 -12.67 -9.65
C GLY A 100 12.58 -12.82 -10.35
N MET A 101 12.41 -13.92 -11.09
CA MET A 101 11.18 -14.23 -11.83
C MET A 101 9.97 -14.29 -10.88
N PRO A 102 8.95 -13.43 -11.06
CA PRO A 102 7.70 -13.52 -10.31
C PRO A 102 6.91 -14.79 -10.68
N GLU A 103 6.07 -15.26 -9.75
CA GLU A 103 4.93 -16.10 -10.13
C GLU A 103 4.04 -15.29 -11.08
N VAL A 104 3.57 -15.91 -12.16
CA VAL A 104 2.68 -15.29 -13.15
C VAL A 104 1.31 -15.93 -13.04
N GLY A 105 0.25 -15.13 -13.03
CA GLY A 105 -1.10 -15.65 -12.98
C GLY A 105 -2.14 -14.84 -13.74
N ILE A 106 -3.26 -15.48 -14.01
CA ILE A 106 -4.44 -14.86 -14.62
C ILE A 106 -5.61 -15.01 -13.65
N PHE A 107 -6.40 -13.97 -13.47
CA PHE A 107 -7.64 -14.05 -12.69
C PHE A 107 -8.87 -13.75 -13.56
N PRO A 108 -10.00 -14.43 -13.28
CA PRO A 108 -11.18 -14.40 -14.15
C PRO A 108 -12.04 -13.15 -13.91
N ALA A 109 -11.44 -11.97 -13.99
CA ALA A 109 -12.16 -10.71 -13.96
C ALA A 109 -12.34 -10.15 -15.38
N GLN A 110 -13.55 -9.71 -15.69
CA GLN A 110 -13.85 -9.06 -16.95
C GLN A 110 -13.31 -7.64 -16.99
N GLN A 111 -13.21 -6.92 -15.87
CA GLN A 111 -12.59 -5.59 -15.85
C GLN A 111 -11.07 -5.70 -16.09
N SER A 112 -10.48 -4.82 -16.90
CA SER A 112 -9.04 -4.84 -17.15
C SER A 112 -8.28 -4.40 -15.89
N ASN A 113 -7.43 -5.27 -15.36
CA ASN A 113 -6.66 -5.00 -14.16
C ASN A 113 -5.38 -5.85 -14.13
N ALA A 114 -4.37 -5.38 -13.41
CA ALA A 114 -3.15 -6.10 -13.07
C ALA A 114 -2.73 -5.70 -11.66
N PHE A 115 -2.00 -6.58 -10.98
CA PHE A 115 -1.40 -6.28 -9.69
C PHE A 115 -0.11 -7.06 -9.49
N ALA A 116 0.78 -6.51 -8.68
CA ALA A 116 1.92 -7.21 -8.13
C ALA A 116 1.95 -7.19 -6.60
N THR A 117 2.41 -8.29 -6.00
CA THR A 117 2.57 -8.37 -4.55
C THR A 117 3.65 -9.36 -4.12
N GLY A 118 4.24 -9.11 -2.96
CA GLY A 118 5.22 -9.99 -2.35
C GLY A 118 6.24 -9.24 -1.50
N TRP A 119 6.61 -9.83 -0.36
CA TRP A 119 7.61 -9.28 0.54
C TRP A 119 9.04 -9.35 -0.01
N ASN A 120 9.30 -10.29 -0.94
CA ASN A 120 10.59 -10.51 -1.56
C ASN A 120 10.49 -10.21 -3.06
N LYS A 121 11.23 -9.21 -3.53
CA LYS A 121 11.29 -8.83 -4.95
C LYS A 121 11.67 -9.99 -5.87
N ASN A 122 12.41 -10.98 -5.35
CA ASN A 122 12.86 -12.15 -6.11
C ASN A 122 11.87 -13.35 -6.04
N LYS A 123 10.75 -13.20 -5.34
CA LYS A 123 9.68 -14.22 -5.22
C LYS A 123 8.29 -13.57 -5.22
N ALA A 124 8.12 -12.52 -6.00
CA ALA A 124 6.86 -11.78 -6.12
C ALA A 124 5.79 -12.60 -6.86
N LEU A 125 4.59 -12.05 -6.95
CA LEU A 125 3.49 -12.47 -7.80
C LEU A 125 3.13 -11.29 -8.69
N VAL A 126 2.98 -11.53 -9.99
CA VAL A 126 2.37 -10.60 -10.94
C VAL A 126 1.17 -11.32 -11.56
N ALA A 127 -0.01 -10.70 -11.47
CA ALA A 127 -1.21 -11.28 -12.03
C ALA A 127 -1.99 -10.25 -12.86
N VAL A 128 -2.63 -10.72 -13.93
CA VAL A 128 -3.43 -9.90 -14.84
C VAL A 128 -4.84 -10.48 -14.97
N SER A 129 -5.83 -9.63 -15.22
CA SER A 129 -7.19 -10.09 -15.47
C SER A 129 -7.34 -10.60 -16.89
N ALA A 130 -8.31 -11.51 -17.10
CA ALA A 130 -8.73 -11.92 -18.44
C ALA A 130 -9.19 -10.71 -19.28
N GLY A 131 -9.86 -9.73 -18.66
CA GLY A 131 -10.25 -8.48 -19.30
C GLY A 131 -9.08 -7.64 -19.84
N LEU A 132 -7.95 -7.61 -19.14
CA LEU A 132 -6.77 -6.88 -19.62
C LEU A 132 -6.21 -7.55 -20.86
N LEU A 133 -6.02 -8.86 -20.80
CA LEU A 133 -5.45 -9.65 -21.89
C LEU A 133 -6.27 -9.62 -23.19
N THR A 134 -7.58 -9.38 -23.09
CA THR A 134 -8.50 -9.32 -24.23
C THR A 134 -8.66 -7.91 -24.82
N ARG A 135 -8.58 -6.86 -24.00
CA ARG A 135 -8.86 -5.48 -24.46
C ARG A 135 -7.63 -4.65 -24.79
N PHE A 136 -6.47 -4.99 -24.25
CA PHE A 136 -5.24 -4.23 -24.42
C PHE A 136 -4.45 -4.81 -25.58
N SER A 137 -3.83 -3.95 -26.39
CA SER A 137 -2.82 -4.40 -27.33
C SER A 137 -1.61 -5.00 -26.59
N PRO A 138 -0.81 -5.86 -27.23
CA PRO A 138 0.37 -6.44 -26.59
C PRO A 138 1.33 -5.39 -26.02
N ASP A 139 1.50 -4.25 -26.70
CA ASP A 139 2.36 -3.17 -26.22
C ASP A 139 1.79 -2.48 -24.97
N GLU A 140 0.49 -2.17 -24.96
CA GLU A 140 -0.19 -1.57 -23.80
C GLU A 140 -0.18 -2.52 -22.60
N ALA A 141 -0.49 -3.81 -22.81
CA ALA A 141 -0.43 -4.83 -21.76
C ALA A 141 1.00 -5.01 -21.23
N ARG A 142 2.02 -4.98 -22.10
CA ARG A 142 3.42 -4.98 -21.70
C ARG A 142 3.79 -3.76 -20.85
N ALA A 143 3.26 -2.58 -21.17
CA ALA A 143 3.48 -1.37 -20.38
C ALA A 143 2.85 -1.46 -18.98
N VAL A 144 1.65 -2.04 -18.86
CA VAL A 144 1.03 -2.32 -17.56
C VAL A 144 1.86 -3.32 -16.75
N LEU A 145 2.31 -4.42 -17.36
CA LEU A 145 3.19 -5.38 -16.68
C LEU A 145 4.50 -4.71 -16.24
N ALA A 146 5.04 -3.81 -17.04
CA ALA A 146 6.24 -3.04 -16.71
C ALA A 146 6.02 -2.09 -15.52
N HIS A 147 4.84 -1.47 -15.41
CA HIS A 147 4.43 -0.67 -14.25
C HIS A 147 4.39 -1.54 -12.98
N GLU A 148 3.73 -2.71 -13.04
CA GLU A 148 3.67 -3.67 -11.92
C GLU A 148 5.05 -4.20 -11.50
N ILE A 149 5.90 -4.52 -12.47
CA ILE A 149 7.30 -4.91 -12.21
C ILE A 149 8.07 -3.74 -11.57
N GLY A 150 7.77 -2.50 -11.95
CA GLY A 150 8.30 -1.30 -11.33
C GLY A 150 8.02 -1.25 -9.83
N HIS A 151 6.80 -1.58 -9.40
CA HIS A 151 6.46 -1.68 -7.99
C HIS A 151 7.30 -2.73 -7.25
N VAL A 152 7.44 -3.92 -7.84
CA VAL A 152 8.24 -5.01 -7.26
C VAL A 152 9.71 -4.61 -7.15
N ALA A 153 10.28 -4.05 -8.21
CA ALA A 153 11.69 -3.66 -8.27
C ALA A 153 12.02 -2.53 -7.29
N ASN A 154 11.09 -1.58 -7.09
CA ASN A 154 11.25 -0.50 -6.12
C ASN A 154 11.08 -0.96 -4.67
N GLY A 155 10.60 -2.18 -4.40
CA GLY A 155 10.40 -2.69 -3.04
C GLY A 155 9.21 -2.02 -2.34
N ASP A 156 8.20 -1.71 -3.13
CA ASP A 156 7.12 -0.85 -2.72
C ASP A 156 6.23 -1.44 -1.62
N MET A 157 5.97 -2.75 -1.69
CA MET A 157 5.18 -3.47 -0.69
C MET A 157 5.85 -3.38 0.68
N VAL A 158 7.16 -3.60 0.75
CA VAL A 158 7.94 -3.48 1.99
C VAL A 158 7.96 -2.04 2.50
N THR A 159 8.16 -1.08 1.60
CA THR A 159 8.24 0.34 1.96
C THR A 159 6.92 0.83 2.56
N LEU A 160 5.79 0.52 1.91
CA LEU A 160 4.45 0.82 2.46
C LEU A 160 4.20 0.12 3.79
N THR A 161 4.60 -1.14 3.93
CA THR A 161 4.48 -1.87 5.20
C THR A 161 5.21 -1.17 6.34
N LEU A 162 6.43 -0.69 6.10
CA LEU A 162 7.23 0.00 7.11
C LEU A 162 6.62 1.36 7.47
N ILE A 163 6.16 2.14 6.48
CA ILE A 163 5.42 3.39 6.73
C ILE A 163 4.14 3.13 7.52
N GLN A 164 3.36 2.13 7.14
CA GLN A 164 2.14 1.74 7.84
C GLN A 164 2.43 1.32 9.29
N GLY A 165 3.54 0.61 9.53
CA GLY A 165 3.95 0.21 10.87
C GLY A 165 4.18 1.41 11.79
N VAL A 166 4.87 2.44 11.31
CA VAL A 166 5.07 3.70 12.05
C VAL A 166 3.76 4.45 12.25
N VAL A 167 2.94 4.58 11.20
CA VAL A 167 1.63 5.23 11.28
C VAL A 167 0.75 4.54 12.32
N ASN A 168 0.63 3.22 12.28
CA ASN A 168 -0.14 2.43 13.25
C ASN A 168 0.38 2.62 14.67
N THR A 169 1.70 2.65 14.84
CA THR A 169 2.36 2.88 16.14
C THR A 169 1.90 4.21 16.74
N PHE A 170 1.97 5.31 15.98
CA PHE A 170 1.59 6.62 16.47
C PHE A 170 0.09 6.77 16.67
N VAL A 171 -0.74 6.22 15.78
CA VAL A 171 -2.20 6.20 15.96
C VAL A 171 -2.56 5.53 17.29
N MET A 172 -2.00 4.35 17.56
CA MET A 172 -2.24 3.62 18.81
C MET A 172 -1.70 4.33 20.05
N PHE A 173 -0.52 4.94 19.94
CA PHE A 173 0.15 5.66 21.02
C PHE A 173 -0.64 6.91 21.42
N PHE A 174 -0.93 7.79 20.45
CA PHE A 174 -1.67 9.03 20.72
C PHE A 174 -3.11 8.78 21.12
N ALA A 175 -3.79 7.78 20.54
CA ALA A 175 -5.14 7.42 20.96
C ALA A 175 -5.21 7.04 22.45
N ARG A 176 -4.19 6.33 22.96
CA ARG A 176 -4.11 5.94 24.38
C ARG A 176 -3.79 7.12 25.28
N ILE A 177 -2.85 7.99 24.90
CA ILE A 177 -2.53 9.20 25.68
C ILE A 177 -3.75 10.12 25.77
N ILE A 178 -4.34 10.47 24.62
CA ILE A 178 -5.52 11.34 24.56
C ILE A 178 -6.69 10.68 25.28
N GLY A 179 -6.88 9.37 25.10
CA GLY A 179 -7.90 8.60 25.81
C GLY A 179 -7.73 8.64 27.33
N SER A 180 -6.50 8.52 27.85
CA SER A 180 -6.24 8.64 29.29
C SER A 180 -6.53 10.04 29.82
N ILE A 181 -6.20 11.08 29.05
CA ILE A 181 -6.51 12.47 29.42
C ILE A 181 -8.04 12.69 29.48
N ILE A 182 -8.78 12.23 28.47
CA ILE A 182 -10.24 12.35 28.43
C ILE A 182 -10.88 11.52 29.54
N ASP A 183 -10.43 10.29 29.77
CA ASP A 183 -10.95 9.42 30.83
C ASP A 183 -10.81 10.07 32.21
N LYS A 184 -9.62 10.64 32.50
CA LYS A 184 -9.36 11.32 33.77
C LYS A 184 -10.15 12.64 33.90
N ALA A 185 -10.22 13.44 32.84
CA ALA A 185 -10.88 14.75 32.88
C ALA A 185 -12.42 14.66 32.93
N VAL A 186 -13.01 13.72 32.17
CA VAL A 186 -14.47 13.63 32.00
C VAL A 186 -15.09 12.62 32.98
N PHE A 187 -14.52 11.41 33.05
CA PHE A 187 -15.11 10.32 33.84
C PHE A 187 -14.54 10.25 35.24
N LYS A 188 -13.43 10.96 35.52
CA LYS A 188 -12.75 10.99 36.82
C LYS A 188 -12.44 9.59 37.35
N ASN A 189 -12.25 8.64 36.43
CA ASN A 189 -11.90 7.26 36.78
C ASN A 189 -10.43 7.19 37.19
N ASP A 190 -10.13 6.38 38.21
CA ASP A 190 -8.76 6.07 38.62
C ASP A 190 -8.20 4.84 37.92
N ARG A 191 -9.04 4.07 37.23
CA ARG A 191 -8.63 2.88 36.47
C ARG A 191 -9.31 2.84 35.09
N PRO A 192 -8.63 2.30 34.06
CA PRO A 192 -9.21 2.16 32.73
C PRO A 192 -10.52 1.37 32.76
N GLY A 193 -11.64 2.05 32.53
CA GLY A 193 -12.97 1.46 32.43
C GLY A 193 -13.43 1.25 30.99
N LEU A 194 -14.67 0.76 30.80
CA LEU A 194 -15.27 0.60 29.47
C LEU A 194 -15.30 1.92 28.66
N GLY A 195 -15.50 3.06 29.34
CA GLY A 195 -15.49 4.39 28.72
C GLY A 195 -14.14 4.73 28.07
N TYR A 196 -13.04 4.44 28.76
CA TYR A 196 -11.68 4.59 28.22
C TYR A 196 -11.50 3.78 26.93
N PHE A 197 -11.87 2.50 26.94
CA PHE A 197 -11.70 1.65 25.75
C PHE A 197 -12.55 2.11 24.56
N ALA A 198 -13.79 2.57 24.83
CA ALA A 198 -14.65 3.14 23.79
C ALA A 198 -14.03 4.40 23.17
N ILE A 199 -13.48 5.31 24.00
CA ILE A 199 -12.81 6.52 23.54
C ILE A 199 -11.54 6.20 22.76
N VAL A 200 -10.70 5.30 23.27
CA VAL A 200 -9.47 4.89 22.59
C VAL A 200 -9.77 4.28 21.23
N MET A 201 -10.82 3.46 21.13
CA MET A 201 -11.26 2.89 19.85
C MET A 201 -11.76 3.96 18.88
N LEU A 202 -12.58 4.91 19.36
CA LEU A 202 -13.02 6.05 18.56
C LEU A 202 -11.83 6.91 18.08
N LEU A 203 -10.89 7.21 18.97
CA LEU A 203 -9.69 7.97 18.64
C LEU A 203 -8.80 7.23 17.65
N GLN A 204 -8.62 5.91 17.79
CA GLN A 204 -7.89 5.12 16.81
C GLN A 204 -8.54 5.17 15.43
N PHE A 205 -9.87 5.12 15.36
CA PHE A 205 -10.59 5.27 14.11
C PHE A 205 -10.36 6.65 13.48
N VAL A 206 -10.57 7.74 14.25
CA VAL A 206 -10.41 9.12 13.76
C VAL A 206 -8.96 9.42 13.38
N LEU A 207 -8.01 9.14 14.27
CA LEU A 207 -6.58 9.33 14.01
C LEU A 207 -6.10 8.43 12.87
N GLY A 208 -6.65 7.21 12.75
CA GLY A 208 -6.39 6.29 11.65
C GLY A 208 -6.79 6.87 10.30
N ILE A 209 -7.98 7.48 10.20
CA ILE A 209 -8.41 8.18 8.97
C ILE A 209 -7.45 9.31 8.63
N LEU A 210 -7.09 10.16 9.61
CA LEU A 210 -6.16 11.25 9.38
C LEU A 210 -4.78 10.74 8.95
N ALA A 211 -4.25 9.73 9.64
CA ALA A 211 -2.93 9.18 9.34
C ALA A 211 -2.91 8.41 8.02
N SER A 212 -4.04 7.83 7.59
CA SER A 212 -4.15 7.19 6.27
C SER A 212 -3.85 8.16 5.12
N THR A 213 -4.07 9.46 5.30
CA THR A 213 -3.75 10.47 4.27
C THR A 213 -2.25 10.52 3.95
N ILE A 214 -1.39 10.25 4.93
CA ILE A 214 0.08 10.17 4.76
C ILE A 214 0.42 8.95 3.89
N VAL A 215 -0.18 7.80 4.20
CA VAL A 215 0.02 6.54 3.46
C VAL A 215 -0.47 6.69 2.02
N LEU A 216 -1.65 7.29 1.82
CA LEU A 216 -2.24 7.53 0.51
C LEU A 216 -1.43 8.54 -0.31
N ALA A 217 -0.89 9.59 0.32
CA ALA A 217 0.00 10.53 -0.36
C ALA A 217 1.28 9.84 -0.87
N PHE A 218 1.88 8.97 -0.05
CA PHE A 218 3.04 8.19 -0.45
C PHE A 218 2.70 7.16 -1.54
N SER A 219 1.51 6.54 -1.46
CA SER A 219 1.00 5.65 -2.52
C SER A 219 0.92 6.37 -3.86
N ARG A 220 0.30 7.56 -3.90
CA ARG A 220 0.19 8.38 -5.12
C ARG A 220 1.54 8.76 -5.71
N TRP A 221 2.51 9.14 -4.88
CA TRP A 221 3.86 9.46 -5.35
C TRP A 221 4.55 8.27 -6.03
N ARG A 222 4.32 7.06 -5.54
CA ARG A 222 4.88 5.83 -6.12
C ARG A 222 4.27 5.45 -7.45
N GLU A 223 3.01 5.77 -7.70
CA GLU A 223 2.36 5.54 -9.00
C GLU A 223 3.10 6.24 -10.13
N TYR A 224 3.52 7.50 -9.95
CA TYR A 224 4.31 8.22 -10.95
C TYR A 224 5.66 7.55 -11.22
N ARG A 225 6.29 6.97 -10.19
CA ARG A 225 7.53 6.19 -10.36
C ARG A 225 7.30 4.87 -11.09
N ALA A 226 6.16 4.22 -10.85
CA ALA A 226 5.79 3.01 -11.55
C ALA A 226 5.39 3.29 -13.01
N ASP A 227 4.74 4.42 -13.29
CA ASP A 227 4.48 4.92 -14.65
C ASP A 227 5.77 5.20 -15.40
N ALA A 228 6.75 5.83 -14.74
CA ALA A 228 8.08 6.01 -15.29
C ALA A 228 8.76 4.68 -15.61
N ALA A 229 8.60 3.66 -14.76
CA ALA A 229 9.10 2.31 -15.01
C ALA A 229 8.38 1.65 -16.19
N GLY A 230 7.06 1.80 -16.29
CA GLY A 230 6.26 1.36 -17.44
C GLY A 230 6.76 1.98 -18.76
N ALA A 231 6.98 3.29 -18.75
CA ALA A 231 7.49 4.02 -19.92
C ALA A 231 8.93 3.65 -20.30
N HIS A 232 9.79 3.35 -19.32
CA HIS A 232 11.21 3.04 -19.52
C HIS A 232 11.46 1.56 -19.91
N LEU A 233 10.75 0.61 -19.29
CA LEU A 233 10.94 -0.83 -19.53
C LEU A 233 10.15 -1.32 -20.75
N ALA A 234 9.02 -0.67 -21.06
CA ALA A 234 8.27 -0.82 -22.30
C ALA A 234 8.46 0.43 -23.17
N THR A 235 7.41 1.21 -23.42
CA THR A 235 7.52 2.50 -24.12
C THR A 235 6.55 3.52 -23.50
N ARG A 236 6.91 4.80 -23.58
CA ARG A 236 6.05 5.91 -23.14
C ARG A 236 4.69 5.92 -23.86
N GLY A 237 4.70 5.69 -25.17
CA GLY A 237 3.48 5.66 -25.98
C GLY A 237 2.53 4.55 -25.55
N ALA A 238 3.06 3.35 -25.30
CA ALA A 238 2.27 2.22 -24.82
C ALA A 238 1.70 2.45 -23.41
N MET A 239 2.47 3.05 -22.50
CA MET A 239 1.97 3.38 -21.16
C MET A 239 0.83 4.41 -21.22
N ILE A 240 0.97 5.46 -22.05
CA ILE A 240 -0.11 6.45 -22.27
C ILE A 240 -1.34 5.78 -22.89
N GLY A 241 -1.16 4.89 -23.89
CA GLY A 241 -2.25 4.12 -24.49
C GLY A 241 -3.00 3.27 -23.47
N ALA A 242 -2.25 2.56 -22.61
CA ALA A 242 -2.80 1.75 -21.53
C ALA A 242 -3.64 2.58 -20.55
N LEU A 243 -3.15 3.74 -20.10
CA LEU A 243 -3.90 4.63 -19.19
C LEU A 243 -5.17 5.19 -19.85
N ARG A 244 -5.11 5.55 -21.14
CA ARG A 244 -6.29 5.99 -21.90
C ARG A 244 -7.32 4.86 -22.05
N ARG A 245 -6.86 3.63 -22.21
CA ARG A 245 -7.76 2.45 -22.26
C ARG A 245 -8.48 2.25 -20.93
N LEU A 246 -7.77 2.35 -19.81
CA LEU A 246 -8.37 2.31 -18.46
C LEU A 246 -9.34 3.47 -18.24
N GLN A 247 -9.01 4.67 -18.73
CA GLN A 247 -9.89 5.84 -18.63
C GLN A 247 -11.21 5.61 -19.38
N ALA A 248 -11.14 5.11 -20.61
CA ALA A 248 -12.31 4.80 -21.42
C ALA A 248 -13.17 3.70 -20.78
N GLU A 249 -12.54 2.66 -20.22
CA GLU A 249 -13.25 1.59 -19.50
C GLU A 249 -13.96 2.10 -18.24
N THR A 250 -13.31 3.01 -17.50
CA THR A 250 -13.89 3.64 -16.31
C THR A 250 -15.09 4.51 -16.68
N GLN A 251 -14.98 5.33 -17.73
CA GLN A 251 -16.09 6.16 -18.22
C GLN A 251 -17.27 5.32 -18.74
N ALA A 252 -16.99 4.14 -19.29
CA ALA A 252 -18.01 3.19 -19.72
C ALA A 252 -18.73 2.47 -18.55
N HIS A 253 -18.38 2.78 -17.29
CA HIS A 253 -18.99 2.19 -16.09
C HIS A 253 -18.96 0.66 -16.08
N VAL A 254 -17.89 0.04 -16.59
CA VAL A 254 -17.71 -1.40 -16.51
C VAL A 254 -17.67 -1.79 -15.02
N PRO A 255 -18.61 -2.63 -14.51
CA PRO A 255 -18.67 -2.96 -13.09
C PRO A 255 -17.36 -3.56 -12.60
N GLY A 256 -16.86 -3.07 -11.47
CA GLY A 256 -15.66 -3.62 -10.86
C GLY A 256 -15.93 -4.96 -10.20
N GLU A 257 -15.17 -5.99 -10.60
CA GLU A 257 -15.32 -7.36 -10.06
C GLU A 257 -14.29 -7.69 -8.98
N LEU A 258 -13.37 -6.77 -8.68
CA LEU A 258 -12.43 -6.94 -7.56
C LEU A 258 -13.14 -6.68 -6.22
N PRO A 259 -12.94 -7.54 -5.20
CA PRO A 259 -13.38 -7.25 -3.85
C PRO A 259 -12.84 -5.90 -3.36
N ASP A 260 -13.66 -5.13 -2.62
CA ASP A 260 -13.30 -3.80 -2.09
C ASP A 260 -11.97 -3.78 -1.31
N THR A 261 -11.61 -4.90 -0.67
CA THR A 261 -10.36 -5.07 0.08
C THR A 261 -9.12 -5.24 -0.79
N LEU A 262 -9.29 -5.55 -2.08
CA LEU A 262 -8.22 -5.77 -3.06
C LEU A 262 -8.17 -4.66 -4.11
N THR A 263 -9.15 -3.77 -4.15
CA THR A 263 -9.23 -2.64 -5.07
C THR A 263 -8.00 -1.72 -4.97
N ALA A 264 -7.39 -1.62 -3.79
CA ALA A 264 -6.17 -0.84 -3.56
C ALA A 264 -4.88 -1.48 -4.13
N LEU A 265 -4.95 -2.74 -4.57
CA LEU A 265 -3.81 -3.45 -5.18
C LEU A 265 -3.83 -3.43 -6.71
N GLY A 266 -4.97 -3.09 -7.32
CA GLY A 266 -5.15 -3.16 -8.77
C GLY A 266 -5.11 -1.80 -9.45
N ILE A 267 -4.59 -1.76 -10.69
CA ILE A 267 -4.46 -0.52 -11.48
C ILE A 267 -5.79 0.17 -11.82
N SER A 268 -6.91 -0.56 -11.82
CA SER A 268 -8.22 -0.06 -12.26
C SER A 268 -9.14 0.33 -11.10
N SER A 269 -8.59 0.58 -9.91
CA SER A 269 -9.33 0.77 -8.65
C SER A 269 -10.65 1.52 -8.85
N GLY A 270 -11.77 0.90 -8.46
CA GLY A 270 -13.12 1.42 -8.60
C GLY A 270 -13.24 2.90 -8.19
N TRP A 271 -13.34 3.75 -9.20
CA TRP A 271 -13.45 5.19 -9.06
C TRP A 271 -14.84 5.51 -8.51
N LYS A 272 -14.96 5.68 -7.19
CA LYS A 272 -16.11 6.38 -6.63
C LYS A 272 -15.95 7.85 -7.01
N GLU A 273 -16.77 8.34 -7.94
CA GLU A 273 -16.84 9.73 -8.44
C GLU A 273 -16.86 10.82 -7.34
N HIS A 274 -17.05 10.43 -6.07
CA HIS A 274 -17.24 11.33 -4.93
C HIS A 274 -16.12 11.23 -3.86
N ALA A 275 -15.03 10.49 -4.09
CA ALA A 275 -13.90 10.49 -3.16
C ALA A 275 -13.11 11.80 -3.28
N THR A 276 -12.84 12.49 -2.16
CA THR A 276 -11.96 13.67 -2.20
C THR A 276 -10.54 13.25 -2.59
N LYS A 277 -9.80 14.09 -3.34
CA LYS A 277 -8.43 13.81 -3.80
C LYS A 277 -7.48 13.33 -2.70
N LEU A 278 -7.76 13.68 -1.43
CA LEU A 278 -6.99 13.26 -0.26
C LEU A 278 -7.12 11.76 0.04
N PHE A 279 -8.28 11.15 -0.22
CA PHE A 279 -8.57 9.74 0.08
C PHE A 279 -8.40 8.78 -1.11
N MET A 280 -7.88 9.27 -2.25
CA MET A 280 -7.60 8.43 -3.42
C MET A 280 -6.24 7.71 -3.27
N SER A 281 -6.21 6.39 -3.54
CA SER A 281 -4.98 5.58 -3.51
C SER A 281 -4.10 5.75 -4.76
N HIS A 282 -4.71 6.13 -5.89
CA HIS A 282 -4.04 6.44 -7.15
C HIS A 282 -4.32 7.88 -7.58
N PRO A 283 -3.37 8.58 -8.23
CA PRO A 283 -3.64 9.88 -8.85
C PRO A 283 -4.63 9.75 -10.02
N PRO A 284 -5.38 10.81 -10.36
CA PRO A 284 -6.21 10.87 -11.57
C PRO A 284 -5.47 10.42 -12.83
N LEU A 285 -6.14 9.65 -13.69
CA LEU A 285 -5.53 9.13 -14.92
C LEU A 285 -5.04 10.26 -15.83
N GLU A 286 -5.76 11.39 -15.86
CA GLU A 286 -5.39 12.59 -16.61
C GLU A 286 -4.07 13.19 -16.11
N GLU A 287 -3.88 13.22 -14.78
CA GLU A 287 -2.65 13.73 -14.16
C GLU A 287 -1.47 12.81 -14.48
N ARG A 288 -1.66 11.47 -14.46
CA ARG A 288 -0.64 10.48 -14.84
C ARG A 288 -0.26 10.56 -16.32
N ILE A 289 -1.26 10.68 -17.21
CA ILE A 289 -1.04 10.85 -18.64
C ILE A 289 -0.28 12.16 -18.93
N ALA A 290 -0.69 13.26 -18.32
CA ALA A 290 -0.03 14.56 -18.50
C ALA A 290 1.41 14.57 -17.97
N ALA A 291 1.67 13.85 -16.88
CA ALA A 291 3.00 13.66 -16.34
C ALA A 291 3.88 12.89 -17.34
N LEU A 292 3.43 11.73 -17.83
CA LEU A 292 4.13 10.95 -18.87
C LEU A 292 4.40 11.75 -20.16
N GLN A 293 3.46 12.58 -20.60
CA GLN A 293 3.62 13.44 -21.77
C GLN A 293 4.70 14.51 -21.58
N ARG A 294 4.84 15.04 -20.35
CA ARG A 294 5.91 15.97 -19.97
C ARG A 294 7.25 15.28 -19.73
N GLY A 295 7.26 13.95 -19.73
CA GLY A 295 8.46 13.16 -19.54
C GLY A 295 8.66 12.62 -18.13
N VAL A 296 7.56 12.52 -17.33
CA VAL A 296 7.26 11.63 -16.19
C VAL A 296 6.16 12.22 -15.33
#